data_AF-A0A2V5P939-F1
#
_entry.id   AF-A0A2V5P939-F1
#
_cell.length_a   1.000
_cell.length_b   1.000
_cell.length_c   1.000
_cell.angle_alpha   90.00
_cell.angle_beta   90.00
_cell.angle_gamma   90.00
#
_symmetry.space_group_name_H-M   'P 1'
#
loop_
_entity.id
_entity.type
_entity.pdbx_description
1 polymer ?
#
loop_
_entity_poly.entity_id
_entity_poly.type
_entity_poly.pdbx_seq_one_letter_code
_entity_poly.pdbx_strand_id
1 'polypeptide(L)' 'MTEETKTISREGWQPLPPERLPRPNFFPAGLAMGTTFMFWGLITSWVIIVVGIALFTASLAGWIYEILRERSHR' A
#
# COMPACT_ATOMS: atom_id res chain seq x y z
N MET A 1 -18.57 -5.03 49.24
CA MET A 1 -19.08 -5.85 48.13
C MET A 1 -18.07 -5.70 47.01
N THR A 2 -17.13 -6.63 46.92
CA THR A 2 -15.89 -6.54 46.15
C THR A 2 -16.16 -6.74 44.66
N GLU A 3 -15.61 -5.84 43.84
CA GLU A 3 -15.68 -5.86 42.38
C GLU A 3 -14.79 -6.96 41.81
N GLU A 4 -15.33 -8.18 41.76
CA GLU A 4 -14.75 -9.27 40.98
C GLU A 4 -14.97 -8.97 39.49
N THR A 5 -14.05 -8.19 38.91
CA THR A 5 -13.93 -8.00 37.47
C THR A 5 -13.47 -9.34 36.88
N LYS A 6 -14.42 -10.25 36.71
CA LYS A 6 -14.24 -11.55 36.10
C LYS A 6 -13.86 -11.32 34.63
N THR A 7 -12.56 -11.33 34.37
CA THR A 7 -12.00 -11.46 33.04
C THR A 7 -12.58 -12.73 32.43
N ILE A 8 -13.63 -12.57 31.60
CA ILE A 8 -14.17 -13.61 30.74
C ILE A 8 -13.08 -13.85 29.67
N SER A 9 -12.03 -14.57 30.04
CA SER A 9 -11.13 -15.20 29.09
C SER A 9 -11.94 -16.33 28.47
N ARG A 10 -12.41 -16.11 27.24
CA ARG A 10 -13.16 -17.13 26.49
C ARG A 10 -12.21 -18.31 26.24
N GLU A 11 -12.44 -19.43 26.92
CA GLU A 11 -11.69 -20.67 26.76
C GLU A 11 -11.66 -21.07 25.27
N GLY A 12 -10.48 -21.10 24.67
CA GLY A 12 -10.27 -21.36 23.24
C GLY A 12 -9.70 -20.20 22.42
N TRP A 13 -9.58 -18.99 23.00
CA TRP A 13 -8.91 -17.87 22.33
C TRP A 13 -7.40 -17.98 22.50
N GLN A 14 -6.69 -18.34 21.43
CA GLN A 14 -5.25 -18.12 21.35
C GLN A 14 -4.97 -16.66 20.98
N PRO A 15 -4.07 -15.96 21.68
CA PRO A 15 -3.58 -14.67 21.23
C PRO A 15 -2.97 -14.86 19.83
N LEU A 16 -3.40 -14.04 18.86
CA LEU A 16 -2.79 -14.07 17.52
C LEU A 16 -1.28 -13.91 17.68
N PRO A 17 -0.46 -14.71 16.97
CA PRO A 17 0.97 -14.46 16.86
C PRO A 17 1.20 -12.98 16.52
N PRO A 18 2.25 -12.34 17.03
CA PRO A 18 2.58 -10.96 16.70
C PRO A 18 2.99 -10.86 15.22
N GLU A 19 2.00 -10.92 14.33
CA GLU A 19 2.16 -10.78 12.90
C GLU A 19 2.41 -9.30 12.62
N ARG A 20 3.58 -8.98 12.05
CA ARG A 20 3.82 -7.62 11.58
C ARG A 20 2.82 -7.35 10.46
N LEU A 21 1.86 -6.46 10.73
CA LEU A 21 0.99 -5.93 9.70
C LEU A 21 1.88 -5.33 8.59
N PRO A 22 1.68 -5.72 7.31
CA PRO A 22 2.42 -5.15 6.21
C PRO A 22 2.22 -3.64 6.20
N ARG A 23 3.29 -2.90 5.94
CA ARG A 23 3.26 -1.44 5.98
C ARG A 23 2.25 -0.93 4.94
N PRO A 24 1.48 0.13 5.24
CA PRO A 24 0.56 0.71 4.28
C PRO A 24 1.32 1.07 3.00
N ASN A 25 0.93 0.45 1.88
CA ASN A 25 1.61 0.58 0.60
C ASN A 25 0.82 1.50 -0.33
N PHE A 26 1.30 2.72 -0.54
CA PHE A 26 0.64 3.76 -1.34
C PHE A 26 1.00 3.72 -2.83
N PHE A 27 1.95 2.87 -3.24
CA PHE A 27 2.42 2.79 -4.62
C PHE A 27 1.37 2.36 -5.67
N PRO A 28 0.41 1.46 -5.38
CA PRO A 28 -0.64 1.09 -6.35
C PRO A 28 -1.53 2.28 -6.74
N ALA A 29 -1.77 3.20 -5.79
CA ALA A 29 -2.59 4.39 -6.03
C ALA A 29 -1.89 5.38 -6.97
N GLY A 30 -0.56 5.57 -6.81
CA GLY A 30 0.24 6.40 -7.73
C GLY A 30 0.25 5.85 -9.16
N LEU A 31 0.32 4.52 -9.32
CA LEU A 31 0.22 3.84 -10.61
C LEU A 31 -1.14 4.05 -11.28
N ALA A 32 -2.22 3.90 -10.52
CA ALA A 32 -3.57 4.16 -11.03
C ALA A 32 -3.71 5.61 -11.51
N MET A 33 -3.24 6.57 -10.71
CA MET A 33 -3.29 7.99 -11.05
C MET A 33 -2.47 8.33 -12.30
N GLY A 34 -1.25 7.80 -12.42
CA GLY A 34 -0.42 7.96 -13.62
C GLY A 34 -1.07 7.34 -14.86
N THR A 35 -1.69 6.17 -14.72
CA THR A 35 -2.43 5.51 -15.80
C THR A 35 -3.62 6.35 -16.25
N THR A 36 -4.42 6.87 -15.32
CA THR A 36 -5.55 7.77 -15.63
C THR A 36 -5.09 9.00 -16.37
N PHE A 37 -4.00 9.66 -15.93
CA PHE A 37 -3.46 10.82 -16.65
C PHE A 37 -2.86 10.46 -18.01
N MET A 38 -2.31 9.25 -18.19
CA MET A 38 -1.84 8.79 -19.50
C MET A 38 -3.00 8.65 -20.50
N PHE A 39 -4.08 7.96 -20.11
CA PHE A 39 -5.26 7.78 -20.96
C PHE A 39 -6.02 9.09 -21.19
N TRP A 40 -6.15 9.94 -20.18
CA TRP A 40 -6.81 11.24 -20.30
C TRP A 40 -5.97 12.24 -21.11
N GLY A 41 -4.66 12.25 -20.89
CA GLY A 41 -3.70 13.09 -21.61
C GLY A 41 -3.65 12.75 -23.10
N LEU A 42 -3.79 11.48 -23.45
CA LEU A 42 -3.80 11.03 -24.84
C LEU A 42 -4.87 11.71 -25.70
N ILE A 43 -6.00 12.05 -25.09
CA ILE A 43 -7.14 12.68 -25.76
C ILE A 43 -7.04 14.21 -25.73
N THR A 44 -6.43 14.77 -24.67
CA THR A 44 -6.50 16.21 -24.38
C THR A 44 -5.26 17.00 -24.75
N SER A 45 -4.04 16.48 -24.48
CA SER A 45 -2.79 17.20 -24.73
C SER A 45 -1.56 16.31 -24.59
N TRP A 46 -0.63 16.43 -25.53
CA TRP A 46 0.68 15.77 -25.49
C TRP A 46 1.50 16.11 -24.23
N VAL A 47 1.31 17.30 -23.64
CA VAL A 47 1.98 17.70 -22.39
C VAL A 47 1.50 16.82 -21.23
N ILE A 48 0.19 16.54 -21.16
CA ILE A 48 -0.40 15.74 -20.10
C ILE A 48 0.05 14.27 -20.24
N ILE A 49 0.24 13.76 -21.47
CA ILE A 49 0.88 12.46 -21.71
C ILE A 49 2.27 12.40 -21.08
N VAL A 50 3.13 13.38 -21.37
CA VAL A 50 4.53 13.36 -20.89
C VAL A 50 4.58 13.37 -19.37
N VAL A 51 3.72 14.17 -18.73
CA VAL A 51 3.59 14.20 -17.27
C VAL A 51 3.06 12.86 -16.74
N GLY A 52 2.03 12.28 -17.38
CA GLY A 52 1.47 10.98 -17.01
C GLY A 52 2.50 9.85 -17.09
N ILE A 53 3.31 9.81 -18.16
CA ILE A 53 4.38 8.83 -18.34
C ILE A 53 5.46 8.98 -17.26
N ALA A 54 5.88 10.21 -16.95
CA ALA A 54 6.88 10.47 -15.92
C ALA A 54 6.37 10.03 -14.53
N LEU A 55 5.12 10.34 -14.22
CA LEU A 55 4.48 9.97 -12.95
C LEU A 55 4.27 8.45 -12.85
N PHE A 56 3.86 7.81 -13.96
CA PHE A 56 3.71 6.36 -14.05
C PHE A 56 5.05 5.63 -13.85
N THR A 57 6.12 6.04 -14.56
CA THR A 57 7.45 5.43 -14.41
C THR A 57 8.04 5.66 -13.03
N ALA A 58 7.91 6.86 -12.46
CA ALA A 58 8.35 7.15 -11.09
C ALA A 58 7.60 6.28 -10.06
N SER A 59 6.28 6.17 -10.18
CA SER A 59 5.47 5.34 -9.28
C SER A 59 5.79 3.85 -9.42
N LEU A 60 6.01 3.37 -10.65
CA LEU A 60 6.39 1.99 -10.92
C LEU A 60 7.79 1.67 -10.36
N ALA A 61 8.76 2.55 -10.57
CA ALA A 61 10.11 2.41 -10.04
C ALA A 61 10.13 2.45 -8.51
N GLY A 62 9.38 3.37 -7.89
CA GLY A 62 9.22 3.43 -6.44
C GLY A 62 8.59 2.15 -5.87
N TRP A 63 7.59 1.60 -6.56
CA TRP A 63 6.95 0.35 -6.13
C TRP A 63 7.88 -0.86 -6.21
N ILE A 64 8.58 -1.00 -7.35
CA ILE A 64 9.54 -2.08 -7.58
C ILE A 64 10.67 -2.00 -6.57
N TYR A 65 11.18 -0.80 -6.28
CA TYR A 65 12.21 -0.59 -5.27
C TYR A 65 11.74 -0.97 -3.87
N GLU A 66 10.52 -0.60 -3.48
CA GLU A 66 9.97 -0.99 -2.18
C GLU A 66 9.82 -2.51 -2.04
N ILE A 67 9.28 -3.18 -3.06
CA ILE A 67 9.14 -4.66 -3.07
C ILE A 67 10.52 -5.32 -2.99
N LEU A 68 11.50 -4.83 -3.74
CA LEU A 68 12.85 -5.40 -3.75
C LEU A 68 13.57 -5.19 -2.42
N ARG A 69 13.40 -4.01 -1.80
CA ARG A 69 13.95 -3.68 -0.49
C ARG A 69 13.34 -4.52 0.62
N GLU A 70 12.04 -4.81 0.54
CA GLU A 70 11.35 -5.66 1.49
C GLU A 70 11.77 -7.14 1.37
N ARG A 71 12.11 -7.60 0.15
CA ARG A 71 12.68 -8.96 -0.06
C ARG A 71 14.13 -9.11 0.42
N SER A 72 14.93 -8.04 0.39
CA SER A 72 16.33 -8.09 0.81
C SER A 72 16.52 -8.18 2.33
N HIS A 73 15.46 -8.00 3.13
CA HIS A 73 15.50 -8.10 4.60
C HIS A 73 15.08 -9.48 5.14
N ARG A 74 14.96 -10.51 4.28
CA ARG A 74 14.78 -11.92 4.66
C ARG A 74 16.05 -12.72 4.49
#